data_AF-A0A087U0Q1-F1
#
_entry.id   AF-A0A087U0Q1-F1
#
_cell.length_a   1.000
_cell.length_b   1.000
_cell.length_c   1.000
_cell.angle_alpha   90.00
_cell.angle_beta   90.00
_cell.angle_gamma   90.00
#
_symmetry.space_group_name_H-M   'P 1'
#
loop_
_entity.id
_entity.type
_entity.pdbx_description
1 polymer ?
#
loop_
_entity_poly.entity_id
_entity_poly.type
_entity_poly.pdbx_seq_one_letter_code
_entity_poly.pdbx_strand_id
1 'polypeptide(L)'
;MTEMEIDCDDKILAAIRKNACIKSEQTLDSFDPSAFADLLPSYYNRFFPFSLYYRWLRYNDDKLFTNREFSFTLKDDVYIRYQSFKDEDDMKKEVVQKCPFKIDIGAVYNFRPSEQRTASNFHPLEKELVFDIDMTDYDEVRTCCSGADICKKCWPFMTVALKILDRALREDFGFNHLLWVYSGRRGIHCWVCDEEARKLSPAARSAIVEYLSVVKGGEYQSKKVYLPDILHPSLKLAKSIVSKYFEDLMLDKQDFLSNSENCDKIIAMCLD
;
A
#
# COMPACT_ATOMS: atom_id res chain seq x y z
N MET A 1 -21.22 -4.74 -34.25
CA MET A 1 -20.09 -5.48 -33.66
C MET A 1 -18.88 -4.59 -33.85
N THR A 2 -18.70 -3.67 -32.91
CA THR A 2 -17.74 -2.58 -32.94
C THR A 2 -17.14 -2.52 -31.55
N GLU A 3 -15.85 -2.82 -31.49
CA GLU A 3 -15.02 -2.75 -30.31
C GLU A 3 -15.02 -1.31 -29.76
N MET A 4 -15.41 -1.18 -28.50
CA MET A 4 -15.07 -0.03 -27.66
C MET A 4 -14.03 -0.51 -26.66
N GLU A 5 -12.77 -0.57 -27.09
CA GLU A 5 -11.65 -0.56 -26.15
C GLU A 5 -11.59 0.83 -25.51
N ILE A 6 -11.85 0.88 -24.21
CA ILE A 6 -11.91 2.11 -23.45
C ILE A 6 -10.48 2.57 -23.16
N ASP A 7 -10.07 3.59 -23.92
CA ASP A 7 -9.00 4.57 -23.74
C ASP A 7 -9.01 5.21 -22.32
N CYS A 8 -8.61 4.44 -21.31
CA CYS A 8 -8.45 4.87 -19.92
C CYS A 8 -6.96 5.05 -19.53
N ASP A 9 -6.07 4.22 -20.09
CA ASP A 9 -4.65 4.22 -19.76
C ASP A 9 -3.91 5.48 -20.26
N ASP A 10 -4.25 5.99 -21.44
CA ASP A 10 -3.58 7.15 -22.02
C ASP A 10 -3.93 8.47 -21.33
N LYS A 11 -5.14 8.59 -20.77
CA LYS A 11 -5.56 9.79 -20.03
C LYS A 11 -4.86 9.92 -18.68
N ILE A 12 -4.65 8.80 -17.99
CA ILE A 12 -3.90 8.75 -16.72
C ILE A 12 -2.42 9.02 -16.98
N LEU A 13 -1.84 8.38 -18.00
CA LEU A 13 -0.46 8.62 -18.42
C LEU A 13 -0.23 10.06 -18.89
N ALA A 14 -1.20 10.65 -19.59
CA ALA A 14 -1.16 12.06 -20.00
C ALA A 14 -1.22 13.01 -18.80
N ALA A 15 -2.05 12.73 -17.79
CA ALA A 15 -2.12 13.52 -16.57
C ALA A 15 -0.81 13.44 -15.75
N ILE A 16 -0.20 12.25 -15.66
CA ILE A 16 1.11 12.04 -15.02
C ILE A 16 2.20 12.81 -15.77
N ARG A 17 2.23 12.73 -17.11
CA ARG A 17 3.21 13.44 -17.95
C ARG A 17 3.04 14.97 -17.89
N LYS A 18 1.82 15.47 -17.77
CA LYS A 18 1.54 16.91 -17.63
C LYS A 18 2.02 17.46 -16.28
N ASN A 19 1.89 16.67 -15.21
CA ASN A 19 2.41 17.03 -13.88
C ASN A 19 3.93 16.82 -13.74
N ALA A 20 4.53 15.92 -14.52
CA ALA A 20 5.98 15.67 -14.50
C ALA A 20 6.80 16.73 -15.26
N CYS A 21 6.16 17.62 -16.04
CA CYS A 21 6.82 18.70 -16.76
C CYS A 21 6.86 19.99 -15.92
N ILE A 22 7.33 19.90 -14.68
CA ILE A 22 7.81 21.08 -13.94
C ILE A 22 9.33 21.04 -14.05
N LYS A 23 9.86 21.85 -14.98
CA LYS A 23 11.29 22.13 -15.08
C LYS A 23 11.70 23.06 -13.94
N SER A 24 12.39 22.50 -12.95
CA SER A 24 13.57 23.13 -12.35
C SER A 24 14.20 22.17 -11.35
N GLU A 25 15.51 21.99 -11.45
CA GLU A 25 16.39 21.61 -10.34
C GLU A 25 16.30 22.70 -9.25
N GLN A 26 15.18 22.77 -8.57
CA GLN A 26 15.11 23.30 -7.23
C GLN A 26 15.38 22.10 -6.33
N THR A 27 16.52 22.12 -5.65
CA THR A 27 16.67 21.38 -4.40
C THR A 27 15.44 21.69 -3.57
N LEU A 28 14.48 20.76 -3.52
CA LEU A 28 13.46 20.77 -2.47
C LEU A 28 14.27 20.84 -1.18
N ASP A 29 14.19 21.97 -0.49
CA ASP A 29 14.72 22.09 0.87
C ASP A 29 14.30 20.81 1.59
N SER A 30 15.30 20.11 2.13
CA SER A 30 15.05 18.89 2.89
C SER A 30 13.96 19.20 3.90
N PHE A 31 12.83 18.50 3.80
CA PHE A 31 11.70 18.68 4.71
C PHE A 31 12.21 18.71 6.14
N ASP A 32 12.04 19.85 6.82
CA ASP A 32 12.38 19.97 8.23
C ASP A 32 11.25 19.33 9.06
N PRO A 33 11.51 18.18 9.73
CA PRO A 33 10.49 17.54 10.56
C PRO A 33 9.99 18.44 11.69
N SER A 34 10.79 19.43 12.11
CA SER A 34 10.41 20.39 13.15
C SER A 34 9.25 21.29 12.69
N ALA A 35 9.21 21.63 11.40
CA ALA A 35 8.14 22.43 10.81
C ALA A 35 6.83 21.64 10.61
N PHE A 36 6.86 20.31 10.71
CA PHE A 36 5.68 19.48 10.45
C PHE A 36 4.50 19.83 11.36
N ALA A 37 4.78 20.03 12.65
CA ALA A 37 3.77 20.39 13.64
C ALA A 37 3.08 21.72 13.32
N ASP A 38 3.83 22.68 12.77
CA ASP A 38 3.32 24.01 12.40
C ASP A 38 2.53 23.99 11.08
N LEU A 39 2.87 23.07 10.17
CA LEU A 39 2.21 22.92 8.87
C LEU A 39 0.92 22.10 8.94
N LEU A 40 0.82 21.13 9.85
CA LEU A 40 -0.34 20.23 10.00
C LEU A 40 -1.68 20.97 10.17
N PRO A 41 -1.81 22.01 11.01
CA PRO A 41 -3.06 22.76 11.13
C PRO A 41 -3.50 23.37 9.80
N SER A 42 -2.57 23.94 9.04
CA SER A 42 -2.86 24.50 7.72
C SER A 42 -3.25 23.42 6.72
N TYR A 43 -2.58 22.26 6.76
CA TYR A 43 -2.91 21.10 5.94
C TYR A 43 -4.36 20.63 6.19
N TYR A 44 -4.73 20.38 7.44
CA TYR A 44 -6.09 19.94 7.77
C TYR A 44 -7.14 21.01 7.45
N ASN A 45 -6.87 22.29 7.70
CA ASN A 45 -7.88 23.33 7.43
C ASN A 45 -8.13 23.58 5.93
N ARG A 46 -7.13 23.34 5.06
CA ARG A 46 -7.18 23.82 3.67
C ARG A 46 -7.04 22.74 2.60
N PHE A 47 -6.35 21.65 2.90
CA PHE A 47 -5.88 20.70 1.87
C PHE A 47 -6.37 19.26 2.10
N PHE A 48 -6.57 18.84 3.35
CA PHE A 48 -7.05 17.49 3.63
C PHE A 48 -8.44 17.28 2.99
N PRO A 49 -8.61 16.27 2.12
CA PRO A 49 -9.80 16.15 1.29
C PRO A 49 -10.95 15.44 2.02
N PHE A 50 -11.48 16.05 3.08
CA PHE A 50 -12.53 15.47 3.94
C PHE A 50 -13.72 14.92 3.16
N SER A 51 -14.24 15.67 2.18
CA SER A 51 -15.39 15.23 1.38
C SER A 51 -15.10 13.97 0.55
N LEU A 52 -13.88 13.81 0.04
CA LEU A 52 -13.49 12.61 -0.68
C LEU A 52 -13.30 11.42 0.27
N TYR A 53 -12.70 11.66 1.44
CA TYR A 53 -12.51 10.65 2.49
C TYR A 53 -13.85 10.14 3.01
N TYR A 54 -14.75 11.04 3.35
CA TYR A 54 -16.11 10.71 3.80
C TYR A 54 -16.86 9.91 2.72
N ARG A 55 -16.83 10.38 1.45
CA ARG A 55 -17.46 9.68 0.33
C ARG A 55 -16.91 8.28 0.10
N TRP A 56 -15.59 8.11 0.21
CA TRP A 56 -14.94 6.80 0.09
C TRP A 56 -15.40 5.85 1.20
N LEU A 57 -15.25 6.27 2.46
CA LEU A 57 -15.39 5.37 3.60
C LEU A 57 -16.84 5.03 3.97
N ARG A 58 -17.81 5.82 3.49
CA ARG A 58 -19.24 5.51 3.64
C ARG A 58 -19.74 4.45 2.64
N TYR A 59 -19.11 4.27 1.47
CA TYR A 59 -19.60 3.35 0.42
C TYR A 59 -21.11 3.47 0.09
N ASN A 60 -21.68 4.66 0.28
CA ASN A 60 -23.12 5.00 0.22
C ASN A 60 -24.00 4.54 1.39
N ASP A 61 -23.44 4.02 2.48
CA ASP A 61 -24.12 3.72 3.74
C ASP A 61 -23.49 4.49 4.91
N ASP A 62 -24.25 5.42 5.48
CA ASP A 62 -23.80 6.23 6.61
C ASP A 62 -23.43 5.40 7.84
N LYS A 63 -24.05 4.23 8.02
CA LYS A 63 -23.73 3.34 9.15
C LYS A 63 -22.31 2.79 9.07
N LEU A 64 -21.83 2.51 7.86
CA LEU A 64 -20.45 2.04 7.66
C LEU A 64 -19.45 3.10 8.08
N PHE A 65 -19.75 4.38 7.84
CA PHE A 65 -18.91 5.49 8.29
C PHE A 65 -19.00 5.70 9.81
N THR A 66 -20.20 5.74 10.38
CA THR A 66 -20.35 5.99 11.83
C THR A 66 -19.75 4.89 12.70
N ASN A 67 -19.69 3.66 12.17
CA ASN A 67 -19.12 2.52 12.88
C ASN A 67 -17.67 2.22 12.48
N ARG A 68 -17.04 3.08 11.68
CA ARG A 68 -15.64 2.96 11.29
C ARG A 68 -14.73 3.40 12.43
N GLU A 69 -13.75 2.56 12.77
CA GLU A 69 -12.67 2.98 13.66
C GLU A 69 -11.66 3.86 12.91
N PHE A 70 -11.25 4.94 13.57
CA PHE A 70 -10.02 5.67 13.29
C PHE A 70 -9.13 5.63 14.53
N SER A 71 -7.82 5.64 14.30
CA SER A 71 -6.84 5.95 15.35
C SER A 71 -6.00 7.14 14.96
N PHE A 72 -5.61 7.91 15.97
CA PHE A 72 -4.76 9.07 15.83
C PHE A 72 -3.48 8.90 16.64
N THR A 73 -2.34 9.21 16.03
CA THR A 73 -1.10 9.49 16.77
C THR A 73 -0.99 11.00 16.91
N LEU A 74 -0.98 11.50 18.15
CA LEU A 74 -0.83 12.91 18.47
C LEU A 74 0.63 13.24 18.76
N LYS A 75 0.88 14.46 19.26
CA LYS A 75 2.19 14.87 19.75
C LYS A 75 2.70 13.91 20.83
N ASP A 76 4.02 13.77 20.93
CA ASP A 76 4.71 12.89 21.90
C ASP A 76 4.30 11.41 21.76
N ASP A 77 3.97 11.00 20.53
CA ASP A 77 3.53 9.65 20.14
C ASP A 77 2.32 9.13 20.94
N VAL A 78 1.49 10.04 21.47
CA VAL A 78 0.26 9.67 22.17
C VAL A 78 -0.72 9.05 21.18
N TYR A 79 -0.95 7.75 21.31
CA TYR A 79 -1.80 6.98 20.42
C TYR A 79 -3.21 6.80 21.02
N ILE A 80 -4.23 7.27 20.30
CA ILE A 80 -5.64 7.12 20.68
C ILE A 80 -6.40 6.30 19.64
N ARG A 81 -7.12 5.29 20.12
CA ARG A 81 -7.94 4.37 19.31
C ARG A 81 -9.42 4.62 19.46
N TYR A 82 -10.21 3.86 18.71
CA TYR A 82 -11.66 3.83 18.81
C TYR A 82 -12.29 5.22 18.64
N GLN A 83 -11.68 6.06 17.80
CA GLN A 83 -12.33 7.27 17.31
C GLN A 83 -13.33 6.87 16.23
N SER A 84 -14.47 7.54 16.18
CA SER A 84 -15.47 7.36 15.13
C SER A 84 -16.30 8.63 15.02
N PHE A 85 -16.77 8.95 13.82
CA PHE A 85 -17.39 10.24 13.51
C PHE A 85 -18.81 10.06 12.99
N LYS A 86 -19.69 10.99 13.34
CA LYS A 86 -21.09 10.95 12.90
C LYS A 86 -21.23 11.23 11.40
N ASP A 87 -20.45 12.16 10.88
CA ASP A 87 -20.52 12.66 9.50
C ASP A 87 -19.21 13.37 9.12
N GLU A 88 -19.17 13.96 7.92
CA GLU A 88 -18.01 14.72 7.41
C GLU A 88 -17.64 15.90 8.31
N ASP A 89 -18.64 16.67 8.78
CA ASP A 89 -18.41 17.86 9.60
C ASP A 89 -17.83 17.51 10.96
N ASP A 90 -18.33 16.44 11.58
CA ASP A 90 -17.80 15.90 12.84
C ASP A 90 -16.36 15.42 12.69
N MET A 91 -16.06 14.66 11.62
CA MET A 91 -14.69 14.24 11.31
C MET A 91 -13.76 15.43 11.10
N LYS A 92 -14.19 16.42 10.31
CA LYS A 92 -13.39 17.62 10.04
C LYS A 92 -13.10 18.40 11.31
N LYS A 93 -14.11 18.63 12.15
CA LYS A 93 -13.97 19.32 13.43
C LYS A 93 -12.96 18.61 14.32
N GLU A 94 -13.10 17.29 14.51
CA GLU A 94 -12.24 16.51 15.39
C GLU A 94 -10.80 16.41 14.87
N VAL A 95 -10.59 16.18 13.57
CA VAL A 95 -9.25 16.12 12.97
C VAL A 95 -8.55 17.48 13.06
N VAL A 96 -9.25 18.58 12.79
CA VAL A 96 -8.69 19.94 12.92
C VAL A 96 -8.38 20.27 14.39
N GLN A 97 -9.25 19.89 15.32
CA GLN A 97 -9.07 20.17 16.75
C GLN A 97 -7.93 19.36 17.36
N LYS A 98 -7.85 18.06 17.06
CA LYS A 98 -6.80 17.17 17.61
C LYS A 98 -5.47 17.28 16.86
N CYS A 99 -5.53 17.70 15.60
CA CYS A 99 -4.37 17.89 14.71
C CYS A 99 -3.38 16.71 14.76
N PRO A 100 -3.82 15.49 14.40
CA PRO A 100 -3.00 14.29 14.55
C PRO A 100 -1.81 14.27 13.59
N PHE A 101 -0.69 13.68 14.03
CA PHE A 101 0.51 13.42 13.21
C PHE A 101 0.30 12.23 12.28
N LYS A 102 -0.49 11.24 12.70
CA LYS A 102 -0.86 10.05 11.90
C LYS A 102 -2.33 9.74 12.09
N ILE A 103 -2.96 9.26 11.01
CA ILE A 103 -4.34 8.78 10.99
C ILE A 103 -4.32 7.37 10.42
N ASP A 104 -4.80 6.40 11.19
CA ASP A 104 -5.02 5.04 10.70
C ASP A 104 -6.52 4.75 10.59
N ILE A 105 -6.89 3.99 9.57
CA ILE A 105 -8.28 3.60 9.29
C ILE A 105 -8.45 2.12 9.64
N GLY A 106 -9.35 1.85 10.57
CA GLY A 106 -9.66 0.52 11.08
C GLY A 106 -10.85 -0.15 10.40
N ALA A 107 -11.40 -1.16 11.07
CA ALA A 107 -12.58 -1.88 10.62
C ALA A 107 -13.87 -1.07 10.85
N VAL A 108 -14.94 -1.48 10.16
CA VAL A 108 -16.32 -1.17 10.53
C VAL A 108 -16.75 -2.16 11.60
N TYR A 109 -17.31 -1.67 12.70
CA TYR A 109 -17.76 -2.47 13.83
C TYR A 109 -19.28 -2.61 13.90
N ASN A 110 -19.78 -3.52 14.72
CA ASN A 110 -21.21 -3.67 14.99
C ASN A 110 -21.81 -2.52 15.82
N PHE A 111 -20.97 -1.77 16.55
CA PHE A 111 -21.32 -0.54 17.25
C PHE A 111 -20.33 0.57 16.89
N ARG A 112 -20.66 1.82 17.27
CA ARG A 112 -19.73 2.95 17.16
C ARG A 112 -18.50 2.69 18.02
N PRO A 113 -17.28 2.72 17.46
CA PRO A 113 -16.05 2.56 18.22
C PRO A 113 -15.94 3.50 19.43
N SER A 114 -16.37 4.75 19.33
CA SER A 114 -16.35 5.71 20.44
C SER A 114 -17.19 5.28 21.65
N GLU A 115 -18.15 4.36 21.46
CA GLU A 115 -19.07 3.83 22.48
C GLU A 115 -18.69 2.41 22.95
N GLN A 116 -17.52 1.89 22.52
CA GLN A 116 -17.13 0.48 22.74
C GLN A 116 -17.16 0.04 24.21
N ARG A 117 -16.88 0.94 25.16
CA ARG A 117 -16.86 0.62 26.60
C ARG A 117 -18.23 0.21 27.16
N THR A 118 -19.31 0.62 26.50
CA THR A 118 -20.69 0.32 26.92
C THR A 118 -21.36 -0.74 26.04
N ALA A 119 -20.70 -1.19 24.98
CA ALA A 119 -21.23 -2.18 24.05
C ALA A 119 -21.02 -3.61 24.57
N SER A 120 -22.09 -4.40 24.65
CA SER A 120 -21.97 -5.84 24.82
C SER A 120 -21.60 -6.47 23.47
N ASN A 121 -20.58 -7.34 23.46
CA ASN A 121 -20.12 -8.05 22.25
C ASN A 121 -19.63 -7.12 21.11
N PHE A 122 -18.70 -6.20 21.39
CA PHE A 122 -18.07 -5.33 20.40
C PHE A 122 -17.08 -6.11 19.51
N HIS A 123 -17.33 -6.18 18.19
CA HIS A 123 -16.49 -6.91 17.24
C HIS A 123 -16.53 -6.31 15.83
N PRO A 124 -15.46 -6.50 15.02
CA PRO A 124 -15.40 -5.99 13.66
C PRO A 124 -16.31 -6.81 12.74
N LEU A 125 -16.93 -6.13 11.77
CA LEU A 125 -17.79 -6.72 10.74
C LEU A 125 -17.11 -6.74 9.38
N GLU A 126 -16.53 -5.61 8.98
CA GLU A 126 -15.98 -5.44 7.64
C GLU A 126 -14.72 -4.59 7.66
N LYS A 127 -13.78 -4.88 6.75
CA LYS A 127 -12.61 -4.04 6.50
C LYS A 127 -12.08 -4.30 5.10
N GLU A 128 -11.66 -3.27 4.40
CA GLU A 128 -10.92 -3.38 3.15
C GLU A 128 -9.79 -4.40 3.29
N LEU A 129 -9.63 -5.26 2.28
CA LEU A 129 -8.46 -6.11 2.15
C LEU A 129 -7.30 -5.19 1.78
N VAL A 130 -6.24 -5.23 2.59
CA VAL A 130 -5.12 -4.31 2.45
C VAL A 130 -3.82 -5.08 2.25
N PHE A 131 -2.97 -4.55 1.39
CA PHE A 131 -1.60 -5.01 1.18
C PHE A 131 -0.65 -3.86 1.46
N ASP A 132 0.42 -4.15 2.19
CA ASP A 132 1.49 -3.19 2.50
C ASP A 132 2.81 -3.82 2.02
N ILE A 133 3.47 -3.14 1.08
CA ILE A 133 4.75 -3.56 0.52
C ILE A 133 5.78 -2.48 0.86
N ASP A 134 6.76 -2.83 1.69
CA ASP A 134 7.85 -1.93 2.09
C ASP A 134 9.16 -2.34 1.40
N MET A 135 9.98 -1.35 1.04
CA MET A 135 11.29 -1.57 0.43
C MET A 135 12.28 -2.29 1.36
N THR A 136 12.10 -2.26 2.69
CA THR A 136 12.98 -3.00 3.62
C THR A 136 12.97 -4.50 3.36
N ASP A 137 11.85 -5.05 2.89
CA ASP A 137 11.73 -6.48 2.61
C ASP A 137 12.59 -6.90 1.40
N TYR A 138 13.13 -5.92 0.66
CA TYR A 138 14.03 -6.12 -0.47
C TYR A 138 15.50 -5.86 -0.12
N ASP A 139 15.85 -5.60 1.14
CA ASP A 139 17.24 -5.28 1.55
C ASP A 139 18.25 -6.35 1.15
N GLU A 140 17.86 -7.62 1.14
CA GLU A 140 18.73 -8.73 0.73
C GLU A 140 19.02 -8.76 -0.79
N VAL A 141 18.17 -8.12 -1.60
CA VAL A 141 18.19 -8.18 -3.07
C VAL A 141 18.37 -6.82 -3.73
N ARG A 142 18.65 -5.77 -2.95
CA ARG A 142 19.00 -4.43 -3.45
C ARG A 142 20.38 -4.03 -2.94
N THR A 143 21.09 -3.25 -3.73
CA THR A 143 22.49 -2.84 -3.47
C THR A 143 22.64 -1.32 -3.41
N CYS A 144 21.69 -0.58 -3.99
CA CYS A 144 21.81 0.88 -4.12
C CYS A 144 21.46 1.66 -2.84
N CYS A 145 20.71 1.06 -1.92
CA CYS A 145 20.25 1.64 -0.66
C CYS A 145 20.08 0.53 0.38
N SER A 146 19.96 0.88 1.66
CA SER A 146 19.65 -0.05 2.75
C SER A 146 18.62 0.54 3.72
N GLY A 147 17.92 -0.33 4.45
CA GLY A 147 16.95 0.07 5.46
C GLY A 147 15.89 1.04 4.93
N ALA A 148 15.94 2.28 5.38
CA ALA A 148 14.88 3.25 5.13
C ALA A 148 15.09 4.17 3.93
N ASP A 149 16.24 4.05 3.28
CA ASP A 149 16.58 4.88 2.14
C ASP A 149 16.02 4.29 0.85
N ILE A 150 15.61 5.17 -0.06
CA ILE A 150 15.13 4.81 -1.39
C ILE A 150 15.74 5.73 -2.44
N CYS A 151 15.87 5.22 -3.66
CA CYS A 151 16.24 6.02 -4.81
C CYS A 151 15.55 5.51 -6.08
N LYS A 152 15.79 6.20 -7.20
CA LYS A 152 15.24 5.83 -8.51
C LYS A 152 15.69 4.45 -9.02
N LYS A 153 16.76 3.88 -8.44
CA LYS A 153 17.27 2.55 -8.79
C LYS A 153 16.48 1.41 -8.12
N CYS A 154 16.04 1.56 -6.88
CA CYS A 154 15.25 0.52 -6.17
C CYS A 154 13.74 0.71 -6.30
N TRP A 155 13.23 1.92 -6.59
CA TRP A 155 11.79 2.12 -6.78
C TRP A 155 11.11 1.19 -7.82
N PRO A 156 11.79 0.71 -8.88
CA PRO A 156 11.20 -0.30 -9.76
C PRO A 156 10.78 -1.60 -9.04
N PHE A 157 11.33 -1.96 -7.88
CA PHE A 157 10.78 -3.07 -7.07
C PHE A 157 9.31 -2.85 -6.72
N MET A 158 8.94 -1.64 -6.28
CA MET A 158 7.54 -1.28 -6.00
C MET A 158 6.68 -1.29 -7.27
N THR A 159 7.25 -0.90 -8.41
CA THR A 159 6.54 -0.92 -9.70
C THR A 159 6.21 -2.36 -10.13
N VAL A 160 7.16 -3.28 -9.97
CA VAL A 160 6.96 -4.69 -10.28
C VAL A 160 5.96 -5.32 -9.30
N ALA A 161 6.08 -5.06 -8.00
CA ALA A 161 5.16 -5.54 -6.98
C ALA A 161 3.72 -5.08 -7.25
N LEU A 162 3.52 -3.78 -7.53
CA LEU A 162 2.23 -3.22 -7.90
C LEU A 162 1.64 -3.94 -9.11
N LYS A 163 2.42 -4.13 -10.17
CA LYS A 163 1.93 -4.78 -11.41
C LYS A 163 1.53 -6.23 -11.20
N ILE A 164 2.29 -6.98 -10.40
CA ILE A 164 1.96 -8.37 -10.09
C ILE A 164 0.67 -8.45 -9.28
N LEU A 165 0.58 -7.65 -8.21
CA LEU A 165 -0.57 -7.64 -7.31
C LEU A 165 -1.83 -7.11 -7.98
N ASP A 166 -1.77 -5.97 -8.68
CA ASP A 166 -2.93 -5.38 -9.36
C ASP A 166 -3.52 -6.36 -10.39
N ARG A 167 -2.65 -6.98 -11.19
CA ARG A 167 -3.05 -8.03 -12.13
C ARG A 167 -3.72 -9.21 -11.42
N ALA A 168 -3.10 -9.76 -10.37
CA ALA A 168 -3.65 -10.91 -9.66
C ALA A 168 -5.01 -10.59 -9.01
N LEU A 169 -5.11 -9.45 -8.34
CA LEU A 169 -6.34 -9.01 -7.68
C LEU A 169 -7.49 -8.80 -8.68
N ARG A 170 -7.19 -8.28 -9.88
CA ARG A 170 -8.20 -8.07 -10.94
C ARG A 170 -8.55 -9.34 -11.70
N GLU A 171 -7.55 -10.05 -12.21
CA GLU A 171 -7.75 -11.15 -13.14
C GLU A 171 -8.02 -12.48 -12.44
N ASP A 172 -7.34 -12.75 -11.31
CA ASP A 172 -7.48 -14.02 -10.60
C ASP A 172 -8.63 -13.96 -9.59
N PHE A 173 -8.82 -12.82 -8.92
CA PHE A 173 -9.83 -12.64 -7.88
C PHE A 173 -11.06 -11.82 -8.31
N GLY A 174 -11.02 -11.13 -9.45
CA GLY A 174 -12.16 -10.37 -9.96
C GLY A 174 -12.45 -9.06 -9.23
N PHE A 175 -11.50 -8.52 -8.44
CA PHE A 175 -11.69 -7.26 -7.72
C PHE A 175 -11.55 -6.06 -8.67
N ASN A 176 -12.41 -5.06 -8.50
CA ASN A 176 -12.48 -3.91 -9.41
C ASN A 176 -11.97 -2.63 -8.75
N HIS A 177 -12.24 -2.46 -7.46
CA HIS A 177 -12.05 -1.21 -6.72
C HIS A 177 -10.76 -1.22 -5.92
N LEU A 178 -9.63 -1.06 -6.62
CA LEU A 178 -8.30 -1.01 -6.01
C LEU A 178 -7.82 0.44 -5.91
N LEU A 179 -7.48 0.87 -4.70
CA LEU A 179 -6.84 2.16 -4.44
C LEU A 179 -5.39 1.93 -4.00
N TRP A 180 -4.45 2.31 -4.88
CA TRP A 180 -3.02 2.29 -4.58
C TRP A 180 -2.58 3.63 -4.00
N VAL A 181 -1.89 3.59 -2.87
CA VAL A 181 -1.46 4.77 -2.10
C VAL A 181 0.03 4.66 -1.81
N TYR A 182 0.78 5.74 -2.02
CA TYR A 182 2.17 5.83 -1.55
C TYR A 182 2.22 5.92 -0.03
N SER A 183 3.11 5.16 0.62
CA SER A 183 3.17 5.10 2.09
C SER A 183 3.67 6.39 2.76
N GLY A 184 4.15 7.36 1.97
CA GLY A 184 4.77 8.59 2.44
C GLY A 184 6.29 8.51 2.51
N ARG A 185 6.89 7.31 2.41
CA ARG A 185 8.36 7.14 2.45
C ARG A 185 8.94 6.13 1.46
N ARG A 186 8.61 4.85 1.59
CA ARG A 186 9.39 3.78 0.92
C ARG A 186 8.56 2.57 0.49
N GLY A 187 7.25 2.70 0.49
CA GLY A 187 6.37 1.58 0.20
C GLY A 187 5.10 2.03 -0.51
N ILE A 188 4.27 1.04 -0.80
CA ILE A 188 2.96 1.21 -1.40
C ILE A 188 1.92 0.40 -0.63
N HIS A 189 0.74 0.98 -0.47
CA HIS A 189 -0.41 0.31 0.11
C HIS A 189 -1.47 0.09 -0.98
N CYS A 190 -2.09 -1.10 -1.00
CA CYS A 190 -3.28 -1.36 -1.80
C CYS A 190 -4.49 -1.48 -0.88
N TRP A 191 -5.57 -0.76 -1.18
CA TRP A 191 -6.86 -0.90 -0.54
C TRP A 191 -7.84 -1.51 -1.54
N VAL A 192 -8.20 -2.77 -1.35
CA VAL A 192 -9.23 -3.45 -2.14
C VAL A 192 -10.58 -3.20 -1.48
N CYS A 193 -11.41 -2.42 -2.18
CA CYS A 193 -12.59 -1.77 -1.63
C CYS A 193 -13.91 -2.40 -2.07
N ASP A 194 -13.88 -3.43 -2.91
CA ASP A 194 -15.06 -4.21 -3.30
C ASP A 194 -15.83 -4.72 -2.05
N GLU A 195 -17.16 -4.73 -2.10
CA GLU A 195 -17.99 -5.13 -0.96
C GLU A 195 -17.66 -6.55 -0.47
N GLU A 196 -17.50 -7.49 -1.40
CA GLU A 196 -17.09 -8.87 -1.12
C GLU A 196 -15.71 -8.91 -0.43
N ALA A 197 -14.75 -8.09 -0.87
CA ALA A 197 -13.43 -7.99 -0.25
C ALA A 197 -13.52 -7.46 1.19
N ARG A 198 -14.41 -6.50 1.45
CA ARG A 198 -14.60 -5.93 2.79
C ARG A 198 -15.16 -6.95 3.78
N LYS A 199 -16.02 -7.85 3.30
CA LYS A 199 -16.69 -8.89 4.09
C LYS A 199 -15.89 -10.19 4.26
N LEU A 200 -14.69 -10.29 3.66
CA LEU A 200 -13.86 -11.49 3.79
C LEU A 200 -13.55 -11.83 5.24
N SER A 201 -13.73 -13.11 5.57
CA SER A 201 -13.30 -13.67 6.85
C SER A 201 -11.78 -13.65 6.99
N PRO A 202 -11.22 -13.71 8.22
CA PRO A 202 -9.79 -13.82 8.42
C PRO A 202 -9.15 -14.99 7.65
N ALA A 203 -9.82 -16.15 7.62
CA ALA A 203 -9.34 -17.32 6.90
C ALA A 203 -9.27 -17.09 5.38
N ALA A 204 -10.28 -16.44 4.80
CA ALA A 204 -10.28 -16.12 3.37
C ALA A 204 -9.18 -15.11 3.02
N ARG A 205 -8.94 -14.10 3.88
CA ARG A 205 -7.82 -13.16 3.72
C ARG A 205 -6.48 -13.88 3.74
N SER A 206 -6.27 -14.79 4.68
CA SER A 206 -5.05 -15.60 4.76
C SER A 206 -4.86 -16.46 3.50
N ALA A 207 -5.92 -17.07 2.97
CA ALA A 207 -5.85 -17.86 1.74
C ALA A 207 -5.44 -17.02 0.52
N ILE A 208 -5.94 -15.78 0.41
CA ILE A 208 -5.52 -14.84 -0.65
C ILE A 208 -4.03 -14.48 -0.50
N VAL A 209 -3.59 -14.17 0.71
CA VAL A 209 -2.16 -13.88 0.97
C VAL A 209 -1.30 -15.09 0.64
N GLU A 210 -1.70 -16.29 1.03
CA GLU A 210 -0.97 -17.52 0.72
C GLU A 210 -0.88 -17.77 -0.79
N TYR A 211 -1.97 -17.55 -1.53
CA TYR A 211 -1.99 -17.64 -2.99
C TYR A 211 -0.97 -16.69 -3.65
N LEU A 212 -0.85 -15.46 -3.13
CA LEU A 212 0.04 -14.43 -3.66
C LEU A 212 1.50 -14.60 -3.18
N SER A 213 1.74 -15.37 -2.12
CA SER A 213 3.03 -15.48 -1.45
C SER A 213 3.90 -16.60 -2.03
N VAL A 214 4.95 -16.20 -2.74
CA VAL A 214 5.93 -17.12 -3.34
C VAL A 214 7.21 -17.22 -2.51
N VAL A 215 7.62 -16.11 -1.90
CA VAL A 215 8.82 -16.03 -1.06
C VAL A 215 8.43 -16.50 0.35
N LYS A 216 8.94 -17.66 0.75
CA LYS A 216 8.72 -18.28 2.06
C LYS A 216 10.08 -18.57 2.68
N GLY A 217 10.50 -17.76 3.65
CA GLY A 217 11.71 -18.02 4.42
C GLY A 217 12.19 -16.85 5.26
N GLY A 218 12.82 -17.15 6.40
CA GLY A 218 13.36 -16.15 7.33
C GLY A 218 14.77 -15.68 6.94
N GLU A 219 15.31 -14.73 7.70
CA GLU A 219 16.63 -14.12 7.48
C GLU A 219 17.79 -15.14 7.35
N TYR A 220 17.66 -16.31 7.99
CA TYR A 220 18.69 -17.36 7.98
C TYR A 220 18.61 -18.33 6.79
N GLN A 221 17.69 -18.13 5.83
CA GLN A 221 17.53 -19.01 4.67
C GLN A 221 17.96 -18.30 3.39
N SER A 222 18.98 -18.84 2.71
CA SER A 222 19.45 -18.32 1.42
C SER A 222 18.42 -18.54 0.31
N LYS A 223 17.87 -19.76 0.21
CA LYS A 223 16.84 -20.13 -0.77
C LYS A 223 15.46 -19.99 -0.14
N LYS A 224 14.71 -18.96 -0.55
CA LYS A 224 13.36 -18.66 -0.03
C LYS A 224 12.23 -18.97 -1.02
N VAL A 225 12.57 -19.50 -2.19
CA VAL A 225 11.60 -19.75 -3.26
C VAL A 225 11.80 -21.17 -3.77
N TYR A 226 10.73 -21.97 -3.67
CA TYR A 226 10.67 -23.34 -4.15
C TYR A 226 9.49 -23.44 -5.12
N LEU A 227 9.80 -23.58 -6.41
CA LEU A 227 8.79 -23.65 -7.46
C LEU A 227 8.67 -25.08 -7.98
N PRO A 228 7.45 -25.57 -8.25
CA PRO A 228 7.25 -26.84 -8.93
C PRO A 228 7.63 -26.73 -10.42
N ASP A 229 7.94 -27.86 -11.06
CA ASP A 229 8.25 -27.93 -12.50
C ASP A 229 7.14 -27.32 -13.36
N ILE A 230 5.88 -27.58 -12.98
CA ILE A 230 4.70 -27.03 -13.63
C ILE A 230 4.22 -25.82 -12.84
N LEU A 231 4.57 -24.63 -13.33
CA LEU A 231 4.14 -23.37 -12.72
C LEU A 231 2.62 -23.17 -12.84
N HIS A 232 2.02 -22.77 -11.73
CA HIS A 232 0.64 -22.26 -11.68
C HIS A 232 0.46 -21.08 -12.67
N PRO A 233 -0.71 -20.92 -13.34
CA PRO A 233 -0.92 -19.82 -14.29
C PRO A 233 -0.58 -18.43 -13.76
N SER A 234 -0.98 -18.13 -12.52
CA SER A 234 -0.65 -16.85 -11.86
C SER A 234 0.85 -16.59 -11.76
N LEU A 235 1.66 -17.63 -11.49
CA LEU A 235 3.12 -17.54 -11.45
C LEU A 235 3.73 -17.32 -12.84
N LYS A 236 3.16 -17.94 -13.88
CA LYS A 236 3.59 -17.70 -15.28
C LYS A 236 3.36 -16.25 -15.69
N LEU A 237 2.21 -15.68 -15.32
CA LEU A 237 1.89 -14.28 -15.57
C LEU A 237 2.79 -13.34 -14.77
N ALA A 238 3.01 -13.61 -13.48
CA ALA A 238 3.94 -12.85 -12.65
C ALA A 238 5.37 -12.89 -13.23
N LYS A 239 5.86 -14.06 -13.66
CA LYS A 239 7.15 -14.21 -14.34
C LYS A 239 7.23 -13.34 -15.59
N SER A 240 6.18 -13.31 -16.40
CA SER A 240 6.14 -12.48 -17.62
C SER A 240 6.27 -10.98 -17.33
N ILE A 241 5.74 -10.52 -16.18
CA ILE A 241 5.92 -9.15 -15.71
C ILE A 241 7.36 -8.95 -15.27
N VAL A 242 7.87 -9.81 -14.38
CA VAL A 242 9.25 -9.72 -13.85
C VAL A 242 10.28 -9.70 -14.99
N SER A 243 10.16 -10.57 -15.99
CA SER A 243 11.11 -10.66 -17.11
C SER A 243 11.24 -9.35 -17.91
N LYS A 244 10.21 -8.50 -17.94
CA LYS A 244 10.28 -7.20 -18.65
C LYS A 244 11.15 -6.16 -17.92
N TYR A 245 11.36 -6.34 -16.61
CA TYR A 245 12.12 -5.41 -15.77
C TYR A 245 13.44 -6.00 -15.29
N PHE A 246 13.63 -7.31 -15.39
CA PHE A 246 14.72 -8.01 -14.71
C PHE A 246 16.10 -7.48 -15.08
N GLU A 247 16.40 -7.33 -16.37
CA GLU A 247 17.72 -6.87 -16.82
C GLU A 247 18.01 -5.44 -16.32
N ASP A 248 17.13 -4.48 -16.63
CA ASP A 248 17.30 -3.09 -16.20
C ASP A 248 17.30 -2.93 -14.67
N LEU A 249 16.47 -3.68 -13.94
CA LEU A 249 16.43 -3.60 -12.47
C LEU A 249 17.64 -4.28 -11.84
N MET A 250 17.85 -5.56 -12.10
CA MET A 250 18.83 -6.37 -11.36
C MET A 250 20.25 -6.21 -11.90
N LEU A 251 20.43 -6.04 -13.20
CA LEU A 251 21.76 -5.94 -13.82
C LEU A 251 22.20 -4.49 -13.99
N ASP A 252 21.35 -3.59 -14.47
CA ASP A 252 21.80 -2.21 -14.71
C ASP A 252 21.70 -1.32 -13.46
N LYS A 253 20.56 -1.36 -12.76
CA LYS A 253 20.31 -0.48 -11.60
C LYS A 253 20.93 -1.01 -10.31
N GLN A 254 20.74 -2.28 -10.02
CA GLN A 254 21.32 -2.92 -8.83
C GLN A 254 22.73 -3.46 -9.08
N ASP A 255 23.14 -3.66 -10.34
CA ASP A 255 24.46 -4.20 -10.67
C ASP A 255 24.82 -5.41 -9.79
N PHE A 256 23.84 -6.31 -9.66
CA PHE A 256 23.86 -7.33 -8.61
C PHE A 256 24.98 -8.35 -8.82
N LEU A 257 25.53 -8.46 -10.04
CA LEU A 257 26.62 -9.37 -10.39
C LEU A 257 28.02 -8.71 -10.32
N SER A 258 28.12 -7.45 -9.91
CA SER A 258 29.38 -6.69 -9.91
C SER A 258 30.45 -7.19 -8.95
N ASN A 259 30.09 -7.95 -7.93
CA ASN A 259 31.00 -8.37 -6.87
C ASN A 259 30.76 -9.82 -6.43
N SER A 260 31.82 -10.44 -5.90
CA SER A 260 31.80 -11.84 -5.46
C SER A 260 30.74 -12.11 -4.40
N GLU A 261 30.56 -11.20 -3.43
CA GLU A 261 29.61 -11.39 -2.33
C GLU A 261 28.17 -11.58 -2.83
N ASN A 262 27.74 -10.76 -3.79
CA ASN A 262 26.40 -10.89 -4.36
C ASN A 262 26.28 -12.09 -5.30
N CYS A 263 27.34 -12.44 -6.03
CA CYS A 263 27.39 -13.68 -6.80
C CYS A 263 27.25 -14.91 -5.89
N ASP A 264 27.91 -14.91 -4.72
CA ASP A 264 27.81 -15.98 -3.73
C ASP A 264 26.38 -16.12 -3.19
N LYS A 265 25.64 -15.01 -3.02
CA LYS A 265 24.21 -15.03 -2.66
C LYS A 265 23.37 -15.76 -3.71
N ILE A 266 23.62 -15.52 -5.00
CA ILE A 266 22.91 -16.23 -6.09
C ILE A 266 23.29 -17.70 -6.11
N ILE A 267 24.58 -18.01 -6.03
CA ILE A 267 25.06 -19.40 -6.01
C ILE A 267 24.37 -20.16 -4.86
N ALA A 268 24.28 -19.57 -3.67
CA ALA A 268 23.60 -20.16 -2.52
C ALA A 268 22.09 -20.43 -2.72
N MET A 269 21.45 -19.84 -3.73
CA MET A 269 20.06 -20.14 -4.14
C MET A 269 19.98 -21.27 -5.18
N CYS A 270 21.07 -21.52 -5.91
CA CYS A 270 21.18 -22.49 -7.00
C CYS A 270 21.81 -23.83 -6.57
N LEU A 271 22.41 -23.90 -5.39
CA LEU A 271 22.93 -25.16 -4.84
C LEU A 271 21.74 -26.06 -4.48
N ASP A 272 21.52 -27.07 -5.33
CA ASP A 272 20.73 -28.27 -5.05
C ASP A 272 21.66 -29.42 -4.63
#